data_AF-A0AAU6UZU8-F1
#
_entry.id   AF-A0AAU6UZU8-F1
#
_cell.length_a   1.000
_cell.length_b   1.000
_cell.length_c   1.000
_cell.angle_alpha   90.00
_cell.angle_beta   90.00
_cell.angle_gamma   90.00
#
_symmetry.space_group_name_H-M   'P 1'
#
loop_
_entity.id
_entity.type
_entity.pdbx_description
1 polymer ?
#
loop_
_entity_poly.entity_id
_entity_poly.type
_entity_poly.pdbx_seq_one_letter_code
_entity_poly.pdbx_strand_id
1 'polypeptide(L)'
;MAEIGQSCTLEVVKQVDFGVYLNAHELGQVLLPNKVVPKGCQVGDMLEVFLYLDSNDLPIATTKKPLAQVGEFAYLKVVSIGRVGAFLDWGLEKDLLLPFGEQHKQAEEGRSYLVYVHRNRADERIVASSKIDKFVDKSPAWYKNGQQVDLIIAGTTDLGYKAIVNNKHWGVIYQNEVFRKLKFGQKLKGYIKQVRHDNKLDLTLQKADRQELDQQSQRIMKKLAQAGGFLPYSDKTSPEVIYAELGMSKKAFKKAIGGLFKAGKLRIEDDGIHANN
;
A
#
# COMPACT_ATOMS: atom_id res chain seq x y z
N MET A 1 20.90 6.70 -6.84
CA MET A 1 20.80 7.12 -8.25
C MET A 1 19.81 8.27 -8.31
N ALA A 2 20.16 9.37 -8.97
CA ALA A 2 19.28 10.53 -9.10
C ALA A 2 18.32 10.30 -10.28
N GLU A 3 17.01 10.32 -10.03
CA GLU A 3 16.01 10.10 -11.07
C GLU A 3 14.91 11.16 -10.99
N ILE A 4 14.53 11.70 -12.14
CA ILE A 4 13.43 12.67 -12.26
C ILE A 4 12.12 12.00 -11.85
N GLY A 5 11.42 12.63 -10.90
CA GLY A 5 10.18 12.13 -10.32
C GLY A 5 10.37 11.24 -9.10
N GLN A 6 11.58 11.15 -8.55
CA GLN A 6 11.91 10.45 -7.31
C GLN A 6 12.62 11.37 -6.32
N SER A 7 12.52 11.01 -5.05
CA SER A 7 13.30 11.59 -3.96
C SER A 7 14.64 10.90 -3.85
N CYS A 8 15.70 11.67 -3.65
CA CYS A 8 17.05 11.16 -3.46
C CYS A 8 17.83 12.09 -2.53
N THR A 9 18.98 11.61 -2.04
CA THR A 9 19.87 12.40 -1.20
C THR A 9 21.06 12.84 -2.04
N LEU A 10 21.25 14.15 -2.21
CA LEU A 10 22.28 14.75 -3.07
C LEU A 10 23.20 15.67 -2.28
N GLU A 11 24.45 15.75 -2.71
CA GLU A 11 25.47 16.64 -2.13
C GLU A 11 25.37 18.05 -2.70
N VAL A 12 25.51 19.06 -1.85
CA VAL A 12 25.63 20.48 -2.23
C VAL A 12 27.04 20.74 -2.74
N VAL A 13 27.19 21.13 -4.00
CA VAL A 13 28.51 21.37 -4.62
C VAL A 13 28.84 22.83 -4.85
N LYS A 14 27.84 23.71 -4.86
CA LYS A 14 28.04 25.14 -5.11
C LYS A 14 26.90 25.97 -4.54
N GLN A 15 27.23 27.13 -3.97
CA GLN A 15 26.26 28.15 -3.56
C GLN A 15 26.26 29.31 -4.54
N VAL A 16 25.08 29.85 -4.81
CA VAL A 16 24.85 31.03 -5.67
C VAL A 16 23.76 31.90 -5.05
N ASP A 17 23.63 33.14 -5.52
CA ASP A 17 22.71 34.11 -4.91
C ASP A 17 21.22 33.70 -4.93
N PHE A 18 20.84 32.76 -5.81
CA PHE A 18 19.46 32.30 -6.00
C PHE A 18 19.21 30.85 -5.58
N GLY A 19 20.20 30.15 -5.00
CA GLY A 19 20.05 28.78 -4.56
C GLY A 19 21.36 28.05 -4.33
N VAL A 20 21.28 26.72 -4.32
CA VAL A 20 22.45 25.86 -4.30
C VAL A 20 22.37 24.83 -5.43
N TYR A 21 23.51 24.45 -5.99
CA TYR A 21 23.58 23.36 -6.95
C TYR A 21 23.90 22.06 -6.22
N LEU A 22 23.15 21.03 -6.59
CA LEU A 22 23.28 19.67 -6.08
C LEU A 22 23.92 18.78 -7.14
N ASN A 23 24.80 17.87 -6.72
CA ASN A 23 25.38 16.86 -7.60
C ASN A 23 24.38 15.74 -7.86
N ALA A 24 23.69 15.81 -9.00
CA ALA A 24 22.74 14.78 -9.45
C ALA A 24 23.38 13.72 -10.35
N HIS A 25 24.71 13.53 -10.26
CA HIS A 25 25.48 12.54 -11.00
C HIS A 25 25.25 12.63 -12.52
N GLU A 26 24.58 11.63 -13.12
CA GLU A 26 24.30 11.55 -14.56
C GLU A 26 23.41 12.69 -15.07
N LEU A 27 22.59 13.29 -14.19
CA LEU A 27 21.77 14.45 -14.51
C LEU A 27 22.56 15.78 -14.41
N GLY A 28 23.85 15.72 -14.05
CA GLY A 28 24.70 16.89 -13.88
C GLY A 28 24.39 17.66 -12.59
N GLN A 29 24.45 18.99 -12.66
CA GLN A 29 24.15 19.86 -11.52
C GLN A 29 22.70 20.33 -11.60
N VAL A 30 21.94 20.10 -10.52
CA VAL A 30 20.53 20.51 -10.42
C VAL A 30 20.38 21.61 -9.40
N LEU A 31 19.62 22.65 -9.73
CA LEU A 31 19.38 23.79 -8.85
C LEU A 31 18.34 23.43 -7.76
N LEU A 32 18.66 23.72 -6.51
CA LEU A 32 17.74 23.84 -5.38
C LEU A 32 17.53 25.33 -5.08
N PRO A 33 16.37 25.93 -5.41
CA PRO A 33 16.14 27.36 -5.24
C PRO A 33 16.13 27.81 -3.77
N ASN A 34 16.60 29.03 -3.48
CA ASN A 34 16.73 29.58 -2.12
C ASN A 34 15.52 29.37 -1.20
N LYS A 35 14.30 29.54 -1.74
CA LYS A 35 13.03 29.39 -1.01
C LYS A 35 12.84 28.02 -0.33
N VAL A 36 13.57 26.99 -0.78
CA VAL A 36 13.50 25.61 -0.29
C VAL A 36 14.87 25.10 0.18
N VAL A 37 15.86 25.98 0.34
CA VAL A 37 17.16 25.63 0.93
C VAL A 37 17.02 25.62 2.46
N PRO A 38 17.42 24.53 3.16
CA PRO A 38 17.43 24.51 4.63
C PRO A 38 18.34 25.58 5.22
N LYS A 39 17.96 26.14 6.37
CA LYS A 39 18.75 27.17 7.05
C LYS A 39 20.12 26.62 7.44
N GLY A 40 21.17 27.40 7.17
CA GLY A 40 22.55 27.03 7.51
C GLY A 40 23.19 26.01 6.58
N CYS A 41 22.56 25.69 5.44
CA CYS A 41 23.12 24.80 4.43
C CYS A 41 24.48 25.32 3.91
N GLN A 42 25.45 24.42 3.78
CA GLN A 42 26.82 24.67 3.32
C GLN A 42 27.19 23.73 2.16
N VAL A 43 28.26 24.08 1.45
CA VAL A 43 28.87 23.18 0.45
C VAL A 43 29.39 21.92 1.17
N GLY A 44 29.10 20.75 0.61
CA GLY A 44 29.39 19.43 1.20
C GLY A 44 28.22 18.81 1.98
N ASP A 45 27.15 19.56 2.26
CA ASP A 45 25.97 19.02 2.93
C ASP A 45 25.21 18.03 2.04
N MET A 46 24.62 16.99 2.65
CA MET A 46 23.73 16.04 2.00
C MET A 46 22.27 16.38 2.26
N LEU A 47 21.49 16.58 1.21
CA LEU A 47 20.08 16.99 1.31
C LEU A 47 19.14 15.95 0.67
N GLU A 48 18.08 15.56 1.39
CA GLU A 48 16.94 14.83 0.83
C GLU A 48 16.10 15.79 -0.02
N VAL A 49 16.04 15.53 -1.32
CA VAL A 49 15.33 16.37 -2.29
C VAL A 49 14.48 15.53 -3.23
N PHE A 50 13.42 16.12 -3.75
CA PHE A 50 12.64 15.61 -4.86
C PHE A 50 13.09 16.26 -6.17
N LEU A 51 13.40 15.45 -7.18
CA LEU A 51 13.79 15.93 -8.51
C LEU A 51 12.58 15.97 -9.45
N TYR A 52 12.36 17.10 -10.12
CA TYR A 52 11.29 17.24 -11.11
C TYR A 52 11.69 18.22 -12.21
N LEU A 53 10.74 18.55 -13.09
CA LEU A 53 10.94 19.51 -14.18
C LEU A 53 10.21 20.81 -13.87
N ASP A 54 10.91 21.94 -13.99
CA ASP A 54 10.32 23.26 -13.85
C ASP A 54 9.37 23.62 -15.02
N SER A 55 8.91 24.87 -15.09
CA SER A 55 8.01 25.33 -16.16
C SER A 55 8.67 25.40 -17.54
N ASN A 56 10.01 25.35 -17.61
CA ASN A 56 10.80 25.34 -18.84
C ASN A 56 11.34 23.94 -19.19
N ASP A 57 10.80 22.90 -18.54
CA ASP A 57 11.24 21.51 -18.66
C ASP A 57 12.71 21.28 -18.27
N LEU A 58 13.26 22.13 -17.39
CA LEU A 58 14.60 21.94 -16.86
C LEU A 58 14.57 21.17 -15.53
N PRO A 59 15.51 20.23 -15.31
CA PRO A 59 15.66 19.55 -14.04
C PRO A 59 15.87 20.54 -12.88
N ILE A 60 15.07 20.39 -11.84
CA ILE A 60 15.09 21.22 -10.63
C ILE A 60 14.84 20.36 -9.39
N ALA A 61 15.40 20.76 -8.25
CA ALA A 61 15.25 20.09 -6.98
C ALA A 61 14.38 20.91 -6.02
N THR A 62 13.73 20.21 -5.08
CA THR A 62 13.01 20.84 -3.96
C THR A 62 13.10 19.97 -2.71
N THR A 63 13.15 20.59 -1.54
CA THR A 63 13.03 19.88 -0.24
C THR A 63 11.57 19.68 0.17
N LYS A 64 10.61 20.24 -0.59
CA LYS A 64 9.18 19.98 -0.39
C LYS A 64 8.87 18.54 -0.81
N LYS A 65 8.07 17.84 0.00
CA LYS A 65 7.62 16.49 -0.33
C LYS A 65 6.37 16.56 -1.20
N PRO A 66 6.38 16.00 -2.43
CA PRO A 66 5.18 15.95 -3.25
C PRO A 66 4.12 15.04 -2.62
N LEU A 67 2.86 15.21 -3.02
CA LEU A 67 1.76 14.34 -2.60
C LEU A 67 1.88 12.91 -3.18
N ALA A 68 2.66 12.75 -4.25
CA ALA A 68 3.07 11.46 -4.82
C ALA A 68 4.27 11.60 -5.76
N GLN A 69 5.02 10.51 -5.91
CA GLN A 69 6.17 10.39 -6.80
C GLN A 69 5.84 9.56 -8.03
N VAL A 70 6.71 9.57 -9.03
CA VAL A 70 6.59 8.66 -10.19
C VAL A 70 6.50 7.22 -9.68
N GLY A 71 5.57 6.44 -10.21
CA GLY A 71 5.33 5.07 -9.75
C GLY A 71 4.31 4.95 -8.63
N GLU A 72 3.73 6.06 -8.15
CA GLU A 72 2.77 6.05 -7.05
C GLU A 72 1.36 6.41 -7.49
N PHE A 73 0.38 5.88 -6.75
CA PHE A 73 -1.01 6.27 -6.86
C PHE A 73 -1.37 7.36 -5.83
N ALA A 74 -2.21 8.30 -6.22
CA ALA A 74 -2.60 9.41 -5.37
C ALA A 74 -4.02 9.89 -5.66
N TYR A 75 -4.70 10.36 -4.63
CA TYR A 75 -5.99 11.02 -4.77
C TYR A 75 -5.77 12.53 -4.71
N LEU A 76 -5.73 13.19 -5.86
CA LEU A 76 -5.31 14.59 -6.00
C LEU A 76 -6.46 15.45 -6.49
N LYS A 77 -6.51 16.69 -6.00
CA LYS A 77 -7.53 17.69 -6.37
C LYS A 77 -7.14 18.41 -7.65
N VAL A 78 -8.08 18.59 -8.56
CA VAL A 78 -7.92 19.47 -9.73
C VAL A 78 -7.99 20.92 -9.25
N VAL A 79 -6.94 21.68 -9.52
CA VAL A 79 -6.84 23.11 -9.18
C VAL A 79 -7.15 24.02 -10.36
N SER A 80 -6.96 23.55 -11.60
CA SER A 80 -7.36 24.27 -12.80
C SER A 80 -7.53 23.34 -14.00
N ILE A 81 -8.26 23.80 -15.01
CA ILE A 81 -8.35 23.16 -16.33
C ILE A 81 -7.70 24.07 -17.37
N GLY A 82 -6.78 23.53 -18.17
CA GLY A 82 -6.12 24.27 -19.26
C GLY A 82 -6.31 23.62 -20.63
N ARG A 83 -5.54 24.10 -21.61
CA ARG A 83 -5.66 23.68 -23.02
C ARG A 83 -5.24 22.24 -23.31
N VAL A 84 -4.43 21.66 -22.44
CA VAL A 84 -3.81 20.33 -22.65
C VAL A 84 -4.34 19.27 -21.67
N GLY A 85 -5.12 19.67 -20.67
CA GLY A 85 -5.62 18.78 -19.63
C GLY A 85 -5.98 19.52 -18.35
N ALA A 86 -6.18 18.74 -17.29
CA ALA A 86 -6.39 19.24 -15.94
C ALA A 86 -5.05 19.35 -15.21
N PHE A 87 -4.95 20.27 -14.26
CA PHE A 87 -3.78 20.42 -13.39
C PHE A 87 -4.18 20.04 -11.97
N LEU A 88 -3.45 19.10 -11.40
CA LEU A 88 -3.70 18.53 -10.08
C LEU A 88 -2.75 19.14 -9.07
N ASP A 89 -3.27 19.48 -7.89
CA ASP A 89 -2.45 19.86 -6.74
C ASP A 89 -1.46 18.72 -6.45
N TRP A 90 -0.18 19.00 -6.67
CA TRP A 90 0.90 18.05 -6.46
C TRP A 90 1.61 18.25 -5.11
N GLY A 91 1.22 19.27 -4.34
CA GLY A 91 1.96 19.73 -3.15
C GLY A 91 3.28 20.43 -3.48
N LEU A 92 3.54 20.69 -4.77
CA LEU A 92 4.70 21.44 -5.26
C LEU A 92 4.23 22.77 -5.86
N GLU A 93 5.18 23.61 -6.24
CA GLU A 93 4.84 24.89 -6.89
C GLU A 93 4.34 24.73 -8.32
N LYS A 94 4.69 23.61 -8.95
CA LYS A 94 4.16 23.20 -10.25
C LYS A 94 3.08 22.15 -10.00
N ASP A 95 1.91 22.37 -10.59
CA ASP A 95 0.83 21.39 -10.58
C ASP A 95 1.13 20.22 -11.53
N LEU A 96 0.59 19.05 -11.19
CA LEU A 96 0.77 17.84 -11.97
C LEU A 96 -0.26 17.79 -13.10
N LEU A 97 0.22 17.76 -14.35
CA LEU A 97 -0.64 17.66 -15.52
C LEU A 97 -1.32 16.28 -15.59
N LEU A 98 -2.65 16.28 -15.74
CA LEU A 98 -3.48 15.15 -16.14
C LEU A 98 -4.01 15.39 -17.57
N PRO A 99 -3.30 14.90 -18.60
CA PRO A 99 -3.67 15.12 -20.00
C PRO A 99 -5.06 14.58 -20.33
N PHE A 100 -5.77 15.20 -21.28
CA PHE A 100 -7.10 14.72 -21.70
C PHE A 100 -7.09 13.25 -22.14
N GLY A 101 -6.04 12.80 -22.83
CA GLY A 101 -5.89 11.40 -23.26
C GLY A 101 -5.72 10.40 -22.10
N GLU A 102 -5.35 10.85 -20.91
CA GLU A 102 -5.16 10.03 -19.71
C GLU A 102 -6.28 10.21 -18.66
N GLN A 103 -7.34 10.91 -19.04
CA GLN A 103 -8.57 11.03 -18.26
C GLN A 103 -9.48 9.81 -18.51
N HIS A 104 -9.89 9.11 -17.44
CA HIS A 104 -10.91 8.07 -17.51
C HIS A 104 -12.31 8.67 -17.68
N LYS A 105 -12.54 9.80 -17.01
CA LYS A 105 -13.70 10.70 -17.20
C LYS A 105 -13.18 12.12 -17.22
N GLN A 106 -13.91 13.02 -17.87
CA GLN A 106 -13.55 14.43 -17.91
C GLN A 106 -13.38 14.98 -16.49
N ALA A 107 -12.22 15.58 -16.26
CA ALA A 107 -11.88 16.18 -14.98
C ALA A 107 -12.63 17.50 -14.78
N GLU A 108 -13.08 17.73 -13.55
CA GLU A 108 -13.78 18.95 -13.13
C GLU A 108 -12.93 19.68 -12.08
N GLU A 109 -12.83 20.99 -12.23
CA GLU A 109 -12.12 21.83 -11.27
C GLU A 109 -12.71 21.71 -9.87
N GLY A 110 -11.85 21.67 -8.85
CA GLY A 110 -12.24 21.52 -7.46
C GLY A 110 -12.52 20.08 -7.02
N ARG A 111 -12.68 19.12 -7.94
CA ARG A 111 -12.87 17.70 -7.62
C ARG A 111 -11.55 16.95 -7.51
N SER A 112 -11.57 15.80 -6.82
CA SER A 112 -10.39 14.94 -6.67
C SER A 112 -10.53 13.62 -7.41
N TYR A 113 -9.42 13.15 -7.98
CA TYR A 113 -9.34 11.95 -8.81
C TYR A 113 -8.21 11.05 -8.34
N LEU A 114 -8.45 9.73 -8.39
CA LEU A 114 -7.40 8.75 -8.15
C LEU A 114 -6.58 8.62 -9.43
N VAL A 115 -5.29 8.92 -9.33
CA VAL A 115 -4.36 8.94 -10.46
C VAL A 115 -3.12 8.13 -10.16
N TYR A 116 -2.42 7.74 -11.22
CA TYR A 116 -1.07 7.21 -11.18
C TYR A 116 -0.10 8.22 -11.78
N VAL A 117 1.00 8.50 -11.10
CA VAL A 117 2.04 9.43 -11.56
C VAL A 117 3.06 8.64 -12.37
N HIS A 118 3.33 9.05 -13.60
CA HIS A 118 4.32 8.40 -14.45
C HIS A 118 5.07 9.40 -15.33
N ARG A 119 6.18 8.96 -15.91
CA ARG A 119 6.88 9.70 -16.97
C ARG A 119 6.22 9.38 -18.30
N ASN A 120 5.90 10.41 -19.08
CA ASN A 120 5.41 10.26 -20.43
C ASN A 120 6.56 9.80 -21.33
N ARG A 121 6.38 8.71 -22.07
CA ARG A 121 7.45 8.12 -22.90
C ARG A 121 7.87 8.98 -24.09
N ALA A 122 7.03 9.93 -24.49
CA ALA A 122 7.29 10.76 -25.67
C ALA A 122 8.24 11.93 -25.38
N ASP A 123 8.14 12.54 -24.20
CA ASP A 123 8.86 13.77 -23.83
C ASP A 123 9.44 13.73 -22.42
N GLU A 124 9.42 12.57 -21.76
CA GLU A 124 9.93 12.32 -20.40
C GLU A 124 9.31 13.18 -19.29
N ARG A 125 8.27 13.97 -19.59
CA ARG A 125 7.56 14.80 -18.62
C ARG A 125 6.80 13.96 -17.61
N ILE A 126 6.75 14.42 -16.37
CA ILE A 126 5.95 13.78 -15.32
C ILE A 126 4.49 14.20 -15.49
N VAL A 127 3.61 13.22 -15.66
CA VAL A 127 2.17 13.40 -15.84
C VAL A 127 1.39 12.41 -14.96
N ALA A 128 0.12 12.73 -14.73
CA ALA A 128 -0.84 11.85 -14.08
C ALA A 128 -1.70 11.13 -15.12
N SER A 129 -2.17 9.94 -14.76
CA SER A 129 -3.27 9.25 -15.45
C SER A 129 -4.32 8.75 -14.48
N SER A 130 -5.59 9.02 -14.78
CA SER A 130 -6.73 8.45 -14.02
C SER A 130 -7.21 7.12 -14.59
N LYS A 131 -6.58 6.63 -15.68
CA LYS A 131 -6.81 5.29 -16.24
C LYS A 131 -6.02 4.24 -15.45
N ILE A 132 -6.30 4.17 -14.14
CA ILE A 132 -5.48 3.46 -13.14
C ILE A 132 -5.27 1.97 -13.42
N ASP A 133 -6.25 1.28 -14.03
CA ASP A 133 -6.13 -0.15 -14.34
C ASP A 133 -4.99 -0.48 -15.32
N LYS A 134 -4.49 0.51 -16.08
CA LYS A 134 -3.29 0.36 -16.93
C LYS A 134 -1.99 0.17 -16.12
N PHE A 135 -1.94 0.72 -14.90
CA PHE A 135 -0.72 0.88 -14.11
C PHE A 135 -0.67 -0.04 -12.89
N VAL A 136 -1.78 -0.69 -12.55
CA VAL A 136 -1.77 -1.72 -11.50
C VAL A 136 -1.00 -2.93 -12.00
N ASP A 137 -0.05 -3.37 -11.18
CA ASP A 137 0.81 -4.52 -11.43
C ASP A 137 -0.02 -5.80 -11.50
N LYS A 138 0.25 -6.58 -12.56
CA LYS A 138 -0.41 -7.86 -12.85
C LYS A 138 0.50 -9.06 -12.57
N SER A 139 1.75 -8.81 -12.18
CA SER A 139 2.67 -9.86 -11.77
C SER A 139 2.22 -10.51 -10.46
N PRO A 140 2.68 -11.75 -10.17
CA PRO A 140 2.35 -12.42 -8.92
C PRO A 140 2.77 -11.61 -7.69
N ALA A 141 1.81 -11.37 -6.82
CA ALA A 141 1.97 -10.56 -5.63
C ALA A 141 2.64 -11.36 -4.48
N TRP A 142 3.94 -11.15 -4.24
CA TRP A 142 4.67 -11.81 -3.15
C TRP A 142 4.48 -11.12 -1.79
N TYR A 143 3.33 -11.36 -1.16
CA TYR A 143 3.05 -10.90 0.19
C TYR A 143 2.95 -12.05 1.20
N LYS A 144 3.23 -11.77 2.46
CA LYS A 144 3.01 -12.71 3.57
C LYS A 144 1.65 -12.46 4.23
N ASN A 145 0.98 -13.53 4.65
CA ASN A 145 -0.22 -13.41 5.47
C ASN A 145 0.09 -12.65 6.78
N GLY A 146 -0.76 -11.69 7.13
CA GLY A 146 -0.59 -10.77 8.26
C GLY A 146 0.38 -9.62 8.00
N GLN A 147 0.97 -9.50 6.81
CA GLN A 147 1.85 -8.38 6.47
C GLN A 147 1.07 -7.07 6.46
N GLN A 148 1.58 -6.06 7.16
CA GLN A 148 1.03 -4.71 7.12
C GLN A 148 1.35 -4.06 5.77
N VAL A 149 0.36 -3.41 5.18
CA VAL A 149 0.43 -2.77 3.86
C VAL A 149 -0.28 -1.42 3.86
N ASP A 150 0.15 -0.55 2.96
CA ASP A 150 -0.53 0.69 2.59
C ASP A 150 -1.62 0.41 1.58
N LEU A 151 -2.80 0.97 1.84
CA LEU A 151 -3.99 0.81 1.02
C LEU A 151 -4.48 2.16 0.53
N ILE A 152 -4.95 2.20 -0.72
CA ILE A 152 -5.74 3.30 -1.27
C ILE A 152 -7.07 2.73 -1.76
N ILE A 153 -8.18 3.18 -1.18
CA ILE A 153 -9.51 2.73 -1.60
C ILE A 153 -9.82 3.30 -2.99
N ALA A 154 -10.11 2.42 -3.95
CA ALA A 154 -10.24 2.77 -5.36
C ALA A 154 -11.59 2.33 -5.97
N GLY A 155 -12.51 1.82 -5.16
CA GLY A 155 -13.83 1.43 -5.63
C GLY A 155 -14.61 0.63 -4.61
N THR A 156 -15.89 0.46 -4.89
CA THR A 156 -16.80 -0.42 -4.14
C THR A 156 -17.45 -1.39 -5.12
N THR A 157 -17.64 -2.63 -4.69
CA THR A 157 -18.32 -3.71 -5.39
C THR A 157 -19.28 -4.40 -4.42
N ASP A 158 -20.13 -5.30 -4.90
CA ASP A 158 -21.06 -6.06 -4.05
C ASP A 158 -20.33 -6.94 -3.00
N LEU A 159 -19.05 -7.28 -3.25
CA LEU A 159 -18.23 -8.03 -2.30
C LEU A 159 -17.63 -7.15 -1.20
N GLY A 160 -17.45 -5.84 -1.46
CA GLY A 160 -16.81 -4.90 -0.55
C GLY A 160 -16.00 -3.83 -1.27
N TYR A 161 -14.80 -3.54 -0.76
CA TYR A 161 -14.00 -2.41 -1.22
C TYR A 161 -12.79 -2.88 -2.01
N LYS A 162 -12.59 -2.30 -3.20
CA LYS A 162 -11.40 -2.50 -4.02
C LYS A 162 -10.32 -1.51 -3.56
N ALA A 163 -9.11 -1.99 -3.32
CA ALA A 163 -8.00 -1.17 -2.84
C ALA A 163 -6.70 -1.46 -3.59
N ILE A 164 -5.89 -0.41 -3.81
CA ILE A 164 -4.51 -0.53 -4.31
C ILE A 164 -3.59 -0.78 -3.12
N VAL A 165 -2.79 -1.84 -3.20
CA VAL A 165 -1.87 -2.30 -2.16
C VAL A 165 -0.45 -1.86 -2.50
N ASN A 166 0.18 -1.09 -1.61
CA ASN A 166 1.56 -0.58 -1.74
C ASN A 166 1.88 0.01 -3.12
N ASN A 167 0.94 0.79 -3.69
CA ASN A 167 1.06 1.36 -5.04
C ASN A 167 1.26 0.35 -6.18
N LYS A 168 0.94 -0.93 -5.99
CA LYS A 168 1.24 -1.98 -6.98
C LYS A 168 0.04 -2.83 -7.34
N HIS A 169 -0.56 -3.54 -6.39
CA HIS A 169 -1.50 -4.62 -6.69
C HIS A 169 -2.93 -4.29 -6.32
N TRP A 170 -3.88 -4.97 -6.95
CA TRP A 170 -5.28 -4.96 -6.50
C TRP A 170 -5.48 -5.86 -5.28
N GLY A 171 -6.33 -5.41 -4.35
CA GLY A 171 -6.86 -6.23 -3.29
C GLY A 171 -8.31 -5.89 -2.95
N VAL A 172 -8.96 -6.78 -2.19
CA VAL A 172 -10.37 -6.67 -1.79
C VAL A 172 -10.49 -6.73 -0.27
N ILE A 173 -11.21 -5.77 0.31
CA ILE A 173 -11.66 -5.82 1.70
C ILE A 173 -13.15 -6.18 1.69
N TYR A 174 -13.53 -7.31 2.27
CA TYR A 174 -14.92 -7.77 2.25
C TYR A 174 -15.83 -6.92 3.13
N GLN A 175 -17.03 -6.60 2.65
CA GLN A 175 -17.95 -5.67 3.32
C GLN A 175 -18.32 -6.13 4.74
N ASN A 176 -18.49 -7.43 4.95
CA ASN A 176 -18.83 -8.02 6.26
C ASN A 176 -17.69 -7.93 7.30
N GLU A 177 -16.50 -7.49 6.90
CA GLU A 177 -15.33 -7.32 7.79
C GLU A 177 -14.99 -5.84 8.02
N VAL A 178 -15.78 -4.92 7.48
CA VAL A 178 -15.58 -3.46 7.61
C VAL A 178 -16.67 -2.86 8.49
N PHE A 179 -16.32 -2.55 9.74
CA PHE A 179 -17.22 -1.91 10.71
C PHE A 179 -17.18 -0.37 10.66
N ARG A 180 -16.73 0.20 9.53
CA ARG A 180 -16.64 1.65 9.30
C ARG A 180 -16.87 1.99 7.82
N LYS A 181 -17.32 3.21 7.53
CA LYS A 181 -17.44 3.67 6.14
C LYS A 181 -16.06 4.00 5.58
N LEU A 182 -15.71 3.41 4.43
CA LEU A 182 -14.50 3.76 3.68
C LEU A 182 -14.86 4.70 2.53
N LYS A 183 -14.00 5.68 2.26
CA LYS A 183 -14.19 6.66 1.19
C LYS A 183 -13.27 6.36 0.02
N PHE A 184 -13.73 6.63 -1.20
CA PHE A 184 -12.87 6.58 -2.39
C PHE A 184 -11.68 7.55 -2.22
N GLY A 185 -10.49 7.13 -2.64
CA GLY A 185 -9.24 7.87 -2.47
C GLY A 185 -8.64 7.84 -1.07
N GLN A 186 -9.32 7.25 -0.08
CA GLN A 186 -8.82 7.17 1.29
C GLN A 186 -7.54 6.33 1.37
N LYS A 187 -6.48 6.93 1.94
CA LYS A 187 -5.25 6.23 2.32
C LYS A 187 -5.38 5.68 3.74
N LEU A 188 -4.98 4.44 3.96
CA LEU A 188 -5.01 3.78 5.27
C LEU A 188 -4.04 2.59 5.31
N LYS A 189 -3.66 2.18 6.52
CA LYS A 189 -2.98 0.90 6.73
C LYS A 189 -3.99 -0.24 6.80
N GLY A 190 -3.58 -1.40 6.32
CA GLY A 190 -4.30 -2.67 6.50
C GLY A 190 -3.33 -3.83 6.50
N TYR A 191 -3.86 -5.05 6.40
CA TYR A 191 -3.09 -6.28 6.44
C TYR A 191 -3.51 -7.23 5.33
N ILE A 192 -2.55 -8.00 4.83
CA ILE A 192 -2.80 -9.10 3.91
C ILE A 192 -3.47 -10.22 4.70
N LYS A 193 -4.73 -10.54 4.37
CA LYS A 193 -5.46 -11.64 4.98
C LYS A 193 -5.04 -12.97 4.37
N GLN A 194 -5.07 -13.03 3.03
CA GLN A 194 -4.56 -14.14 2.25
C GLN A 194 -4.16 -13.70 0.85
N VAL A 195 -3.13 -14.37 0.31
CA VAL A 195 -2.85 -14.39 -1.13
C VAL A 195 -3.57 -15.59 -1.71
N ARG A 196 -4.47 -15.37 -2.67
CA ARG A 196 -5.28 -16.42 -3.30
C ARG A 196 -4.48 -17.17 -4.37
N HIS A 197 -4.98 -18.34 -4.77
CA HIS A 197 -4.39 -19.13 -5.86
C HIS A 197 -4.39 -18.40 -7.21
N ASP A 198 -5.32 -17.45 -7.41
CA ASP A 198 -5.38 -16.58 -8.59
C ASP A 198 -4.54 -15.30 -8.44
N ASN A 199 -3.59 -15.27 -7.49
CA ASN A 199 -2.74 -14.14 -7.13
C ASN A 199 -3.47 -12.87 -6.66
N LYS A 200 -4.79 -12.92 -6.45
CA LYS A 200 -5.56 -11.82 -5.87
C LYS A 200 -5.36 -11.74 -4.36
N LEU A 201 -5.47 -10.53 -3.83
CA LEU A 201 -5.24 -10.24 -2.42
C LEU A 201 -6.56 -10.02 -1.70
N ASP A 202 -6.79 -10.79 -0.64
CA ASP A 202 -7.82 -10.45 0.33
C ASP A 202 -7.16 -9.66 1.46
N LEU A 203 -7.84 -8.60 1.88
CA LEU A 203 -7.33 -7.60 2.79
C LEU A 203 -8.21 -7.53 4.05
N THR A 204 -7.61 -7.12 5.15
CA THR A 204 -8.33 -6.81 6.39
C THR A 204 -7.80 -5.54 7.02
N LEU A 205 -8.67 -4.81 7.71
CA LEU A 205 -8.30 -3.60 8.45
C LEU A 205 -7.88 -3.88 9.88
N GLN A 206 -8.16 -5.08 10.38
CA GLN A 206 -7.77 -5.52 11.70
C GLN A 206 -6.52 -6.38 11.57
N LYS A 207 -5.53 -6.13 12.43
CA LYS A 207 -4.42 -7.05 12.54
C LYS A 207 -5.01 -8.37 13.01
N ALA A 208 -4.85 -9.42 12.22
CA ALA A 208 -5.10 -10.75 12.75
C ALA A 208 -4.12 -10.92 13.91
N ASP A 209 -4.61 -11.12 15.13
CA ASP A 209 -3.74 -11.45 16.26
C ASP A 209 -3.21 -12.86 16.02
N ARG A 210 -2.12 -12.91 15.25
CA ARG A 210 -1.34 -14.10 14.98
C ARG A 210 -0.83 -14.66 16.30
N GLN A 211 -0.52 -13.81 17.28
CA GLN A 211 -0.21 -14.26 18.64
C GLN A 211 -1.37 -15.00 19.29
N GLU A 212 -2.61 -14.48 19.22
CA GLU A 212 -3.75 -15.16 19.83
C GLU A 212 -4.05 -16.48 19.09
N LEU A 213 -4.02 -16.49 17.75
CA LEU A 213 -4.21 -17.70 16.96
C LEU A 213 -3.10 -18.74 17.16
N ASP A 214 -1.84 -18.30 17.23
CA ASP A 214 -0.70 -19.17 17.51
C ASP A 214 -0.79 -19.71 18.95
N GLN A 215 -1.21 -18.89 19.93
CA GLN A 215 -1.45 -19.35 21.30
C GLN A 215 -2.59 -20.36 21.38
N GLN A 216 -3.73 -20.12 20.71
CA GLN A 216 -4.82 -21.10 20.68
C GLN A 216 -4.40 -22.39 19.97
N SER A 217 -3.66 -22.28 18.86
CA SER A 217 -3.15 -23.44 18.12
C SER A 217 -2.12 -24.22 18.95
N GLN A 218 -1.20 -23.54 19.63
CA GLN A 218 -0.24 -24.15 20.56
C GLN A 218 -0.94 -24.82 21.74
N ARG A 219 -1.99 -24.20 22.28
CA ARG A 219 -2.79 -24.79 23.37
C ARG A 219 -3.47 -26.09 22.95
N ILE A 220 -4.03 -26.13 21.74
CA ILE A 220 -4.62 -27.34 21.16
C ILE A 220 -3.56 -28.42 20.95
N MET A 221 -2.42 -28.08 20.34
CA MET A 221 -1.32 -29.04 20.13
C MET A 221 -0.75 -29.58 21.45
N LYS A 222 -0.63 -28.74 22.48
CA LYS A 222 -0.20 -29.17 23.81
C LYS A 222 -1.18 -30.15 24.45
N LYS A 223 -2.49 -29.86 24.37
CA LYS A 223 -3.54 -30.76 24.86
C LYS A 223 -3.59 -32.08 24.07
N LEU A 224 -3.45 -32.03 22.76
CA LEU A 224 -3.31 -33.21 21.90
C LEU A 224 -2.12 -34.07 22.33
N ALA A 225 -0.94 -33.48 22.53
CA ALA A 225 0.24 -34.19 22.97
C ALA A 225 0.06 -34.82 24.36
N GLN A 226 -0.58 -34.11 25.30
CA GLN A 226 -0.89 -34.62 26.64
C GLN A 226 -1.92 -35.77 26.62
N ALA A 227 -2.83 -35.77 25.64
CA ALA A 227 -3.87 -36.78 25.48
C ALA A 227 -3.45 -37.94 24.55
N GLY A 228 -2.15 -38.10 24.28
CA GLY A 228 -1.65 -39.21 23.45
C GLY A 228 -1.94 -39.06 21.96
N GLY A 229 -2.16 -37.84 21.48
CA GLY A 229 -2.37 -37.52 20.07
C GLY A 229 -3.83 -37.48 19.63
N PHE A 230 -4.81 -37.64 20.53
CA PHE A 230 -6.23 -37.62 20.20
C PHE A 230 -7.03 -36.74 21.16
N LEU A 231 -7.97 -35.96 20.62
CA LEU A 231 -8.99 -35.25 21.37
C LEU A 231 -10.38 -35.54 20.78
N PRO A 232 -11.38 -35.96 21.59
CA PRO A 232 -12.74 -36.24 21.13
C PRO A 232 -13.58 -34.96 20.94
N TYR A 233 -12.96 -33.93 20.35
CA TYR A 233 -13.59 -32.64 20.11
C TYR A 233 -13.64 -32.34 18.63
N SER A 234 -14.80 -31.96 18.13
CA SER A 234 -15.05 -31.60 16.74
C SER A 234 -15.88 -30.32 16.66
N ASP A 235 -16.24 -29.89 15.45
CA ASP A 235 -17.10 -28.73 15.29
C ASP A 235 -18.55 -28.95 15.81
N LYS A 236 -18.92 -30.21 16.06
CA LYS A 236 -20.18 -30.61 16.69
C LYS A 236 -20.16 -30.45 18.22
N THR A 237 -18.99 -30.42 18.85
CA THR A 237 -18.85 -30.24 20.31
C THR A 237 -19.45 -28.91 20.79
N SER A 238 -20.13 -28.92 21.94
CA SER A 238 -20.82 -27.72 22.44
C SER A 238 -19.82 -26.61 22.83
N PRO A 239 -20.20 -25.32 22.73
CA PRO A 239 -19.35 -24.22 23.14
C PRO A 239 -18.88 -24.31 24.59
N GLU A 240 -19.73 -24.81 25.49
CA GLU A 240 -19.45 -24.93 26.92
C GLU A 240 -18.34 -25.95 27.19
N VAL A 241 -18.38 -27.10 26.49
CA VAL A 241 -17.34 -28.14 26.60
C VAL A 241 -16.01 -27.63 26.05
N ILE A 242 -16.02 -26.97 24.88
CA ILE A 242 -14.80 -26.38 24.30
C ILE A 242 -14.21 -25.33 25.25
N TYR A 243 -15.05 -24.52 25.88
CA TYR A 243 -14.59 -23.52 26.83
C TYR A 243 -14.01 -24.15 28.10
N ALA A 244 -14.68 -25.15 28.68
CA ALA A 244 -14.20 -25.83 29.89
C ALA A 244 -12.85 -26.52 29.66
N GLU A 245 -12.69 -27.21 28.52
CA GLU A 245 -11.55 -28.09 28.27
C GLU A 245 -10.35 -27.38 27.64
N LEU A 246 -10.63 -26.41 26.76
CA LEU A 246 -9.63 -25.72 25.95
C LEU A 246 -9.56 -24.21 26.28
N GLY A 247 -10.39 -23.70 27.18
CA GLY A 247 -10.41 -22.30 27.63
C GLY A 247 -10.45 -21.29 26.50
N MET A 248 -11.19 -21.61 25.43
CA MET A 248 -11.34 -20.77 24.25
C MET A 248 -12.77 -20.86 23.71
N SER A 249 -13.18 -19.87 22.90
CA SER A 249 -14.51 -19.90 22.27
C SER A 249 -14.59 -20.95 21.16
N LYS A 250 -15.80 -21.46 20.87
CA LYS A 250 -16.04 -22.39 19.74
C LYS A 250 -15.58 -21.80 18.39
N LYS A 251 -15.69 -20.48 18.21
CA LYS A 251 -15.20 -19.77 17.01
C LYS A 251 -13.67 -19.79 16.94
N ALA A 252 -12.99 -19.54 18.05
CA ALA A 252 -11.53 -19.62 18.13
C ALA A 252 -11.02 -21.05 17.90
N PHE A 253 -11.68 -22.05 18.50
CA PHE A 253 -11.41 -23.46 18.30
C PHE A 253 -11.50 -23.87 16.82
N LYS A 254 -12.63 -23.59 16.15
CA LYS A 254 -12.80 -23.89 14.71
C LYS A 254 -11.72 -23.24 13.84
N LYS A 255 -11.31 -22.02 14.18
CA LYS A 255 -10.27 -21.27 13.46
C LYS A 255 -8.88 -21.88 13.68
N ALA A 256 -8.56 -22.28 14.91
CA ALA A 256 -7.27 -22.88 15.26
C ALA A 256 -7.09 -24.28 14.66
N ILE A 257 -8.09 -25.17 14.78
CA ILE A 257 -8.03 -26.53 14.21
C ILE A 257 -7.97 -26.49 12.68
N GLY A 258 -8.71 -25.57 12.05
CA GLY A 258 -8.66 -25.38 10.61
C GLY A 258 -7.31 -24.84 10.11
N GLY A 259 -6.63 -24.01 10.91
CA GLY A 259 -5.27 -23.56 10.65
C GLY A 259 -4.25 -24.69 10.75
N LEU A 260 -4.33 -25.49 11.82
CA LEU A 260 -3.45 -26.64 12.05
C LEU A 260 -3.65 -27.76 11.01
N PHE A 261 -4.88 -28.02 10.59
CA PHE A 261 -5.20 -28.95 9.50
C PHE A 261 -4.55 -28.52 8.18
N LYS A 262 -4.70 -27.24 7.81
CA LYS A 262 -4.04 -26.67 6.60
C LYS A 262 -2.52 -26.70 6.68
N ALA A 263 -1.96 -26.62 7.89
CA ALA A 263 -0.53 -26.72 8.13
C ALA A 263 -0.03 -28.19 8.21
N GLY A 264 -0.91 -29.17 8.02
CA GLY A 264 -0.58 -30.60 8.08
C GLY A 264 -0.19 -31.10 9.47
N LYS A 265 -0.56 -30.38 10.54
CA LYS A 265 -0.19 -30.74 11.93
C LYS A 265 -1.19 -31.67 12.62
N LEU A 266 -2.42 -31.74 12.10
CA LEU A 266 -3.47 -32.61 12.60
C LEU A 266 -4.41 -33.04 11.47
N ARG A 267 -5.21 -34.06 11.74
CA ARG A 267 -6.35 -34.51 10.94
C ARG A 267 -7.64 -34.36 11.74
N ILE A 268 -8.73 -34.04 11.04
CA ILE A 268 -10.06 -33.88 11.61
C ILE A 268 -10.91 -35.03 11.06
N GLU A 269 -11.40 -35.88 11.96
CA GLU A 269 -12.22 -37.05 11.67
C GLU A 269 -13.57 -36.92 12.40
N ASP A 270 -14.52 -37.82 12.12
CA ASP A 270 -15.86 -37.75 12.73
C ASP A 270 -15.84 -37.96 14.26
N ASP A 271 -14.84 -38.71 14.75
CA ASP A 271 -14.63 -39.03 16.16
C ASP A 271 -13.84 -37.94 16.92
N GLY A 272 -13.20 -37.00 16.22
CA GLY A 272 -12.44 -35.92 16.84
C GLY A 272 -11.25 -35.45 16.03
N ILE A 273 -10.23 -34.99 16.75
CA ILE A 273 -9.00 -34.44 16.18
C ILE A 273 -7.84 -35.32 16.57
N HIS A 274 -7.01 -35.69 15.60
CA HIS A 274 -5.81 -36.48 15.81
C HIS A 274 -4.58 -35.70 15.36
N ALA A 275 -3.51 -35.74 16.15
CA ALA A 275 -2.22 -35.20 15.74
C ALA A 275 -1.65 -36.00 14.56
N ASN A 276 -1.01 -35.32 13.62
CA ASN A 276 -0.20 -35.98 12.61
C ASN A 276 1.18 -36.24 13.21
N ASN A 277 1.67 -37.48 13.12
CA ASN A 277 3.06 -37.83 13.46
C ASN A 277 4.03 -37.24 12.44
#